data_AF-A0AAD6M948-F1
#
_entry.id   AF-A0AAD6M948-F1
#
_cell.length_a   1.000
_cell.length_b   1.000
_cell.length_c   1.000
_cell.angle_alpha   90.00
_cell.angle_beta   90.00
_cell.angle_gamma   90.00
#
_symmetry.space_group_name_H-M   'P 1'
#
loop_
_entity.id
_entity.type
_entity.pdbx_description
1 polymer ?
#
loop_
_entity_poly.entity_id
_entity_poly.type
_entity_poly.pdbx_seq_one_letter_code
_entity_poly.pdbx_strand_id
1 'polypeptide(L)'
;MENMSGFSFRSLTFMLFIALLVWSSSFHTCNARRGKHWRESRGNSASLAKKKGKNQGNSHQKHHNGVSKPKPPPQKAPSLPPAPKDDAPAPSPPKKSSTTFNVLDFGAKGDGKSDDTKAFQAAWAEACKVAASTMIVPAEYAFLVGPISFSGPYCQANIVFQLDGTIIAPTNSNAWGRGLFQWLDFTKLVGITIQGEGTIDGSGSVWWQDYPFEDPIDNESEFIVPLNNTAQQHPPMPVRSELSGKMPSIKPTALRFYGSFNVTVTGITIQNSPQCHLKFDNCIGVVVHDMRTSSPGDSPNTDGIHLQNSKDVLIHSTDLACGNYIR
;
A
#
# COMPACT_ATOMS: atom_id res chain seq x y z
N MET A 1 24.51 -38.00 54.08
CA MET A 1 23.07 -37.84 53.78
C MET A 1 22.74 -36.38 54.10
N GLU A 2 23.14 -35.48 53.21
CA GLU A 2 22.37 -34.95 52.05
C GLU A 2 21.80 -33.58 52.41
N ASN A 3 22.44 -32.54 51.86
CA ASN A 3 22.01 -31.15 51.91
C ASN A 3 20.80 -30.98 50.98
N MET A 4 19.62 -30.68 51.53
CA MET A 4 18.50 -30.16 50.75
C MET A 4 18.61 -28.63 50.68
N SER A 5 19.03 -28.12 49.52
CA SER A 5 19.04 -26.70 49.20
C SER A 5 17.61 -26.18 49.06
N GLY A 6 17.30 -25.11 49.79
CA GLY A 6 16.00 -24.45 49.76
C GLY A 6 15.71 -23.81 48.40
N PHE A 7 14.58 -24.20 47.80
CA PHE A 7 14.00 -23.52 46.65
C PHE A 7 13.61 -22.09 47.02
N SER A 8 14.28 -21.09 46.44
CA SER A 8 13.94 -19.68 46.63
C SER A 8 12.67 -19.32 45.87
N PHE A 9 11.73 -18.63 46.55
CA PHE A 9 10.45 -18.17 45.98
C PHE A 9 10.63 -17.31 44.71
N ARG A 10 11.77 -16.62 44.58
CA ARG A 10 12.15 -15.85 43.38
C ARG A 10 12.36 -16.73 42.13
N SER A 11 12.82 -17.96 42.32
CA SER A 11 13.02 -18.93 41.23
C SER A 11 11.68 -19.46 40.71
N LEU A 12 10.71 -19.67 41.61
CA LEU A 12 9.37 -20.12 41.23
C LEU A 12 8.62 -19.04 40.44
N THR A 13 8.70 -17.78 40.87
CA THR A 13 8.10 -16.64 40.14
C THR A 13 8.73 -16.45 38.76
N PHE A 14 10.05 -16.65 38.63
CA PHE A 14 10.74 -16.54 37.35
C PHE A 14 10.36 -17.67 36.39
N MET A 15 10.23 -18.90 36.90
CA MET A 15 9.75 -20.06 36.12
C MET A 15 8.30 -19.86 35.64
N LEU A 16 7.41 -19.34 36.50
CA LEU A 16 6.03 -19.01 36.12
C LEU A 16 5.97 -17.89 35.07
N PHE A 17 6.86 -16.90 35.14
CA PHE A 17 6.95 -15.83 34.15
C PHE A 17 7.42 -16.35 32.78
N ILE A 18 8.40 -17.25 32.75
CA ILE A 18 8.84 -17.91 31.51
C ILE A 18 7.71 -18.78 30.95
N ALA A 19 7.01 -19.54 31.80
CA ALA A 19 5.88 -20.36 31.36
C ALA A 19 4.75 -19.50 30.77
N LEU A 20 4.45 -18.35 31.35
CA LEU A 20 3.49 -17.37 30.81
C LEU A 20 3.98 -16.77 29.50
N LEU A 21 5.26 -16.44 29.36
CA LEU A 21 5.81 -15.95 28.09
C LEU A 21 5.71 -17.01 26.99
N VAL A 22 6.04 -18.27 27.28
CA VAL A 22 5.93 -19.39 26.33
C VAL A 22 4.47 -19.71 25.98
N TRP A 23 3.54 -19.57 26.94
CA TRP A 23 2.10 -19.74 26.69
C TRP A 23 1.49 -18.55 25.93
N SER A 24 1.98 -17.33 26.16
CA SER A 24 1.52 -16.12 25.47
C SER A 24 2.12 -15.95 24.08
N SER A 25 3.23 -16.62 23.78
CA SER A 25 3.74 -16.76 22.42
C SER A 25 2.92 -17.79 21.66
N SER A 26 1.69 -17.42 21.30
CA SER A 26 0.95 -18.06 20.22
C SER A 26 1.72 -17.83 18.92
N PHE A 27 2.72 -18.67 18.64
CA PHE A 27 3.29 -18.77 17.31
C PHE A 27 2.21 -19.36 16.40
N HIS A 28 1.37 -18.49 15.83
CA HIS A 28 0.62 -18.86 14.64
C HIS A 28 1.65 -19.15 13.55
N THR A 29 1.93 -20.43 13.33
CA THR A 29 2.63 -20.87 12.14
C THR A 29 1.77 -20.46 10.94
N CYS A 30 2.17 -19.40 10.23
CA CYS A 30 1.67 -19.14 8.89
C CYS A 30 2.06 -20.33 8.02
N ASN A 31 1.11 -21.25 7.84
CA ASN A 31 1.26 -22.36 6.93
C ASN A 31 1.03 -21.84 5.51
N ALA A 32 2.01 -21.10 4.99
CA ALA A 32 2.05 -20.76 3.57
C ALA A 32 2.19 -22.07 2.79
N ARG A 33 1.07 -22.61 2.31
CA ARG A 33 1.10 -23.71 1.35
C ARG A 33 1.88 -23.23 0.13
N ARG A 34 3.10 -23.75 -0.01
CA ARG A 34 3.97 -23.56 -1.18
C ARG A 34 3.28 -24.19 -2.40
N GLY A 35 2.45 -23.41 -3.07
CA GLY A 35 1.86 -23.76 -4.36
C GLY A 35 2.99 -24.03 -5.36
N LYS A 36 3.12 -25.28 -5.78
CA LYS A 36 4.06 -25.70 -6.83
C LYS A 36 3.50 -25.30 -8.19
N HIS A 37 3.77 -24.08 -8.64
CA HIS A 37 3.81 -23.75 -10.07
C HIS A 37 4.80 -22.61 -10.33
N TRP A 38 6.08 -22.93 -10.18
CA TRP A 38 7.13 -22.20 -10.90
C TRP A 38 7.17 -22.77 -12.32
N ARG A 39 6.71 -22.00 -13.31
CA ARG A 39 7.08 -22.28 -14.71
C ARG A 39 8.49 -21.78 -14.93
N GLU A 40 9.40 -22.73 -15.03
CA GLU A 40 10.79 -22.53 -15.42
C GLU A 40 10.84 -22.00 -16.86
N SER A 41 11.48 -20.86 -17.06
CA SER A 41 11.84 -20.36 -18.39
C SER A 41 12.93 -21.28 -18.96
N ARG A 42 12.58 -22.12 -19.94
CA ARG A 42 13.57 -22.85 -20.76
C ARG A 42 13.95 -22.02 -21.97
N GLY A 43 15.20 -21.59 -21.99
CA GLY A 43 15.85 -21.03 -23.18
C GLY A 43 16.35 -22.11 -24.15
N ASN A 44 16.36 -21.68 -25.41
CA ASN A 44 17.19 -22.07 -26.56
C ASN A 44 16.85 -23.31 -27.40
N SER A 45 16.56 -23.02 -28.68
CA SER A 45 17.06 -23.77 -29.83
C SER A 45 17.55 -22.80 -30.91
N ALA A 46 18.78 -23.04 -31.38
CA ALA A 46 19.52 -22.24 -32.36
C ALA A 46 19.41 -22.81 -33.78
N SER A 47 19.61 -21.96 -34.79
CA SER A 47 20.17 -22.32 -36.11
C SER A 47 20.90 -21.08 -36.68
N LEU A 48 22.24 -21.07 -36.73
CA LEU A 48 23.13 -21.53 -37.81
C LEU A 48 23.11 -20.68 -39.10
N ALA A 49 24.10 -19.79 -39.23
CA ALA A 49 24.77 -19.48 -40.50
C ALA A 49 26.26 -19.13 -40.27
N LYS A 50 27.12 -19.61 -41.19
CA LYS A 50 28.58 -19.84 -41.07
C LYS A 50 29.48 -18.64 -41.47
N LYS A 51 30.44 -18.33 -40.59
CA LYS A 51 31.92 -18.27 -40.70
C LYS A 51 32.65 -17.97 -42.05
N LYS A 52 33.56 -16.96 -42.02
CA LYS A 52 35.02 -16.93 -42.40
C LYS A 52 35.42 -15.46 -42.67
N GLY A 53 36.53 -14.85 -42.28
CA GLY A 53 37.81 -15.21 -41.63
C GLY A 53 38.94 -14.38 -42.26
N LYS A 54 39.84 -13.75 -41.47
CA LYS A 54 41.30 -13.61 -41.73
C LYS A 54 42.00 -12.64 -40.74
N ASN A 55 43.12 -13.13 -40.20
CA ASN A 55 44.21 -12.39 -39.55
C ASN A 55 44.92 -11.45 -40.53
N GLN A 56 45.51 -10.36 -40.02
CA GLN A 56 46.89 -9.97 -40.31
C GLN A 56 47.36 -8.93 -39.28
N GLY A 57 48.53 -9.16 -38.70
CA GLY A 57 49.22 -8.19 -37.85
C GLY A 57 50.09 -7.25 -38.67
N ASN A 58 50.58 -6.18 -38.04
CA ASN A 58 51.88 -5.63 -38.37
C ASN A 58 52.50 -4.91 -37.18
N SER A 59 53.78 -5.23 -36.98
CA SER A 59 54.69 -4.64 -36.00
C SER A 59 55.27 -3.34 -36.54
N HIS A 60 55.53 -2.34 -35.68
CA HIS A 60 56.69 -1.47 -35.85
C HIS A 60 57.20 -0.97 -34.48
N GLN A 61 58.37 -1.49 -34.10
CA GLN A 61 59.29 -0.88 -33.14
C GLN A 61 60.01 0.30 -33.79
N LYS A 62 60.28 1.38 -33.04
CA LYS A 62 61.57 2.09 -33.06
C LYS A 62 61.91 2.69 -31.69
N HIS A 63 63.15 2.48 -31.29
CA HIS A 63 63.85 2.97 -30.10
C HIS A 63 64.09 4.49 -30.12
N HIS A 64 64.23 5.12 -28.95
CA HIS A 64 65.51 5.72 -28.53
C HIS A 64 65.54 6.24 -27.07
N ASN A 65 66.63 5.83 -26.40
CA ASN A 65 67.48 6.49 -25.40
C ASN A 65 66.88 7.01 -24.07
N GLY A 66 67.39 6.39 -23.00
CA GLY A 66 67.21 6.84 -21.63
C GLY A 66 68.18 7.95 -21.22
N VAL A 67 67.78 8.66 -20.17
CA VAL A 67 68.65 9.34 -19.21
C VAL A 67 68.05 9.11 -17.83
N SER A 68 68.86 8.54 -16.95
CA SER A 68 68.58 8.25 -15.55
C SER A 68 68.69 9.51 -14.68
N LYS A 69 67.77 9.67 -13.71
CA LYS A 69 67.92 10.61 -12.59
C LYS A 69 67.69 9.87 -11.26
N PRO A 70 68.41 10.21 -10.17
CA PRO A 70 68.43 9.41 -8.94
C PRO A 70 67.23 9.71 -8.02
N LYS A 71 66.87 8.71 -7.21
CA LYS A 71 65.82 8.73 -6.19
C LYS A 71 66.32 9.42 -4.89
N PRO A 72 65.59 10.36 -4.28
CA PRO A 72 65.94 10.92 -2.97
C PRO A 72 65.46 10.04 -1.79
N PRO A 73 66.02 10.24 -0.57
CA PRO A 73 65.80 9.38 0.60
C PRO A 73 64.45 9.66 1.32
N PRO A 74 64.00 8.78 2.23
CA PRO A 74 62.69 8.92 2.88
C PRO A 74 62.68 10.06 3.89
N GLN A 75 61.78 11.02 3.71
CA GLN A 75 61.51 12.09 4.68
C GLN A 75 60.48 11.66 5.73
N LYS A 76 60.74 12.05 6.99
CA LYS A 76 59.93 11.81 8.18
C LYS A 76 58.50 12.39 8.04
N ALA A 77 57.54 11.70 8.65
CA ALA A 77 56.15 12.13 8.74
C ALA A 77 56.01 13.52 9.41
N PRO A 78 55.15 14.43 8.91
CA PRO A 78 54.85 15.69 9.59
C PRO A 78 53.90 15.46 10.77
N SER A 79 54.11 16.22 11.85
CA SER A 79 53.24 16.30 13.02
C SER A 79 51.85 16.87 12.68
N LEU A 80 50.81 16.32 13.31
CA LEU A 80 49.41 16.76 13.21
C LEU A 80 49.22 18.25 13.58
N PRO A 81 48.35 18.99 12.89
CA PRO A 81 47.95 20.35 13.29
C PRO A 81 47.02 20.32 14.53
N PRO A 82 46.95 21.42 15.30
CA PRO A 82 46.12 21.50 16.50
C PRO A 82 44.62 21.55 16.15
N ALA A 83 43.79 20.99 17.04
CA ALA A 83 42.35 20.87 16.89
C ALA A 83 41.65 22.24 16.71
N PRO A 84 40.56 22.32 15.90
CA PRO A 84 39.76 23.54 15.78
C PRO A 84 39.03 23.83 17.10
N LYS A 85 38.89 25.11 17.41
CA LYS A 85 38.10 25.61 18.55
C LYS A 85 36.62 25.46 18.26
N ASP A 86 35.84 25.18 19.31
CA ASP A 86 34.39 25.02 19.27
C ASP A 86 33.67 26.23 18.65
N ASP A 87 33.24 26.10 17.40
CA ASP A 87 32.27 27.00 16.79
C ASP A 87 30.86 26.57 17.21
N ALA A 88 30.09 27.54 17.70
CA ALA A 88 28.71 27.37 18.14
C ALA A 88 27.83 26.74 17.04
N PRO A 89 26.75 26.00 17.39
CA PRO A 89 25.91 25.35 16.40
C PRO A 89 25.27 26.38 15.46
N ALA A 90 25.40 26.14 14.15
CA ALA A 90 24.68 26.91 13.14
C ALA A 90 23.17 26.86 13.42
N PRO A 91 22.43 27.97 13.22
CA PRO A 91 20.99 27.98 13.44
C PRO A 91 20.33 26.97 12.51
N SER A 92 19.52 26.08 13.08
CA SER A 92 18.69 25.14 12.35
C SER A 92 17.84 25.88 11.30
N PRO A 93 17.65 25.32 10.08
CA PRO A 93 16.81 25.95 9.08
C PRO A 93 15.40 26.20 9.63
N PRO A 94 14.73 27.29 9.23
CA PRO A 94 13.43 27.65 9.79
C PRO A 94 12.46 26.50 9.53
N LYS A 95 11.86 25.96 10.61
CA LYS A 95 10.71 25.06 10.52
C LYS A 95 9.64 25.80 9.70
N LYS A 96 9.45 25.40 8.44
CA LYS A 96 8.28 25.82 7.66
C LYS A 96 7.06 25.45 8.50
N SER A 97 6.28 26.44 8.91
CA SER A 97 4.97 26.22 9.51
C SER A 97 4.10 25.52 8.47
N SER A 98 3.83 24.23 8.64
CA SER A 98 2.93 23.48 7.77
C SER A 98 1.49 23.91 8.05
N THR A 99 0.82 24.48 7.05
CA THR A 99 -0.60 24.83 7.15
C THR A 99 -1.41 23.57 7.35
N THR A 100 -2.27 23.56 8.36
CA THR A 100 -2.99 22.37 8.81
C THR A 100 -4.49 22.56 8.65
N PHE A 101 -5.17 21.50 8.21
CA PHE A 101 -6.63 21.46 7.97
C PHE A 101 -7.22 20.23 8.68
N ASN A 102 -7.80 20.43 9.86
CA ASN A 102 -8.43 19.35 10.61
C ASN A 102 -9.87 19.13 10.12
N VAL A 103 -10.26 17.90 9.80
CA VAL A 103 -11.61 17.58 9.32
C VAL A 103 -12.74 18.05 10.24
N LEU A 104 -12.48 18.15 11.54
CA LEU A 104 -13.45 18.67 12.53
C LEU A 104 -13.78 20.15 12.28
N ASP A 105 -12.81 20.95 11.82
CA ASP A 105 -13.02 22.37 11.50
C ASP A 105 -13.93 22.57 10.28
N PHE A 106 -14.14 21.50 9.50
CA PHE A 106 -15.01 21.45 8.33
C PHE A 106 -16.35 20.77 8.60
N GLY A 107 -16.67 20.52 9.88
CA GLY A 107 -17.97 20.01 10.31
C GLY A 107 -18.06 18.48 10.38
N ALA A 108 -16.94 17.76 10.33
CA ALA A 108 -16.93 16.34 10.64
C ALA A 108 -17.31 16.13 12.10
N LYS A 109 -18.14 15.13 12.37
CA LYS A 109 -18.59 14.79 13.73
C LYS A 109 -17.71 13.75 14.39
N GLY A 110 -17.19 12.79 13.62
CA GLY A 110 -16.28 11.77 14.14
C GLY A 110 -16.94 10.81 15.16
N ASP A 111 -18.25 10.60 15.05
CA ASP A 111 -19.06 9.74 15.94
C ASP A 111 -19.25 8.29 15.41
N GLY A 112 -18.64 7.97 14.26
CA GLY A 112 -18.70 6.69 13.55
C GLY A 112 -20.04 6.39 12.89
N LYS A 113 -20.98 7.34 12.88
CA LYS A 113 -22.38 7.12 12.48
C LYS A 113 -22.89 8.17 11.49
N SER A 114 -22.55 9.42 11.74
CA SER A 114 -22.90 10.54 10.89
C SER A 114 -22.02 10.54 9.64
N ASP A 115 -22.62 10.80 8.49
CA ASP A 115 -21.87 10.92 7.23
C ASP A 115 -20.98 12.16 7.25
N ASP A 116 -19.67 11.94 7.36
CA ASP A 116 -18.62 12.96 7.42
C ASP A 116 -18.00 13.25 6.04
N THR A 117 -18.50 12.63 4.97
CA THR A 117 -17.91 12.71 3.61
C THR A 117 -17.75 14.16 3.13
N LYS A 118 -18.75 15.01 3.38
CA LYS A 118 -18.71 16.43 2.95
C LYS A 118 -17.64 17.23 3.69
N ALA A 119 -17.40 16.93 4.96
CA ALA A 119 -16.36 17.58 5.73
C ALA A 119 -14.96 17.21 5.21
N PHE A 120 -14.76 15.93 4.86
CA PHE A 120 -13.53 15.47 4.21
C PHE A 120 -13.31 16.13 2.84
N GLN A 121 -14.36 16.27 2.03
CA GLN A 121 -14.28 16.99 0.74
C GLN A 121 -13.87 18.45 0.94
N ALA A 122 -14.46 19.13 1.91
CA ALA A 122 -14.18 20.54 2.18
C ALA A 122 -12.76 20.75 2.74
N ALA A 123 -12.33 19.91 3.68
CA ALA A 123 -10.98 19.95 4.23
C ALA A 123 -9.92 19.70 3.13
N TRP A 124 -10.15 18.70 2.27
CA TRP A 124 -9.27 18.44 1.13
C TRP A 124 -9.21 19.62 0.15
N ALA A 125 -10.35 20.24 -0.14
CA ALA A 125 -10.41 21.38 -1.06
C ALA A 125 -9.54 22.55 -0.59
N GLU A 126 -9.45 22.81 0.72
CA GLU A 126 -8.55 23.84 1.26
C GLU A 126 -7.09 23.36 1.33
N ALA A 127 -6.84 22.13 1.78
CA ALA A 127 -5.49 21.55 1.82
C ALA A 127 -4.82 21.53 0.45
N CYS A 128 -5.58 21.18 -0.59
CA CYS A 128 -5.17 21.14 -1.99
C CYS A 128 -4.58 22.46 -2.51
N LYS A 129 -4.99 23.61 -1.95
CA LYS A 129 -4.55 24.93 -2.40
C LYS A 129 -3.17 25.32 -1.87
N VAL A 130 -2.64 24.59 -0.89
CA VAL A 130 -1.44 24.98 -0.14
C VAL A 130 -0.37 23.90 -0.26
N ALA A 131 0.81 24.27 -0.73
CA ALA A 131 1.94 23.35 -0.84
C ALA A 131 2.41 22.89 0.53
N ALA A 132 2.74 21.60 0.66
CA ALA A 132 3.16 20.99 1.92
C ALA A 132 2.17 21.21 3.09
N SER A 133 0.88 21.28 2.78
CA SER A 133 -0.18 21.32 3.80
C SER A 133 -0.39 19.94 4.44
N THR A 134 -1.03 19.94 5.61
CA THR A 134 -1.41 18.73 6.31
C THR A 134 -2.92 18.69 6.51
N MET A 135 -3.60 17.70 5.97
CA MET A 135 -4.99 17.38 6.31
C MET A 135 -4.98 16.38 7.47
N ILE A 136 -5.65 16.70 8.58
CA ILE A 136 -5.65 15.90 9.81
C ILE A 136 -6.99 15.17 9.98
N VAL A 137 -6.91 13.86 10.19
CA VAL A 137 -7.97 12.99 10.70
C VAL A 137 -7.55 12.59 12.13
N PRO A 138 -8.08 13.27 13.16
CA PRO A 138 -7.54 13.18 14.52
C PRO A 138 -7.82 11.83 15.20
N ALA A 139 -6.90 11.43 16.09
CA ALA A 139 -7.06 10.29 16.99
C ALA A 139 -8.33 10.42 17.87
N GLU A 140 -8.80 9.30 18.41
CA GLU A 140 -10.02 9.18 19.25
C GLU A 140 -11.36 9.36 18.52
N TYR A 141 -11.35 9.73 17.24
CA TYR A 141 -12.56 9.88 16.43
C TYR A 141 -12.72 8.76 15.41
N ALA A 142 -13.98 8.45 15.07
CA ALA A 142 -14.34 7.54 14.01
C ALA A 142 -15.20 8.26 12.98
N PHE A 143 -14.80 8.28 11.71
CA PHE A 143 -15.47 9.03 10.65
C PHE A 143 -16.14 8.07 9.68
N LEU A 144 -17.47 8.13 9.58
CA LEU A 144 -18.18 7.39 8.53
C LEU A 144 -18.05 8.17 7.22
N VAL A 145 -17.27 7.64 6.28
CA VAL A 145 -16.96 8.33 5.02
C VAL A 145 -17.35 7.45 3.85
N GLY A 146 -18.26 7.93 3.01
CA GLY A 146 -18.62 7.26 1.77
C GLY A 146 -17.54 7.33 0.69
N PRO A 147 -17.79 6.77 -0.49
CA PRO A 147 -16.87 6.86 -1.61
C PRO A 147 -16.49 8.30 -1.93
N ILE A 148 -15.19 8.56 -1.97
CA ILE A 148 -14.63 9.90 -2.13
C ILE A 148 -13.36 9.83 -2.97
N SER A 149 -13.20 10.82 -3.84
CA SER A 149 -11.98 11.02 -4.62
C SER A 149 -11.27 12.29 -4.18
N PHE A 150 -10.05 12.14 -3.69
CA PHE A 150 -9.11 13.20 -3.37
C PHE A 150 -8.31 13.54 -4.64
N SER A 151 -8.92 14.37 -5.49
CA SER A 151 -8.41 14.70 -6.83
C SER A 151 -7.34 15.77 -6.80
N GLY A 152 -6.24 15.48 -7.48
CA GLY A 152 -4.97 16.20 -7.45
C GLY A 152 -4.47 16.95 -8.70
N PRO A 153 -5.11 16.95 -9.89
CA PRO A 153 -4.47 17.52 -11.09
C PRO A 153 -4.18 19.03 -10.98
N TYR A 154 -4.77 19.72 -10.01
CA TYR A 154 -4.54 21.14 -9.70
C TYR A 154 -4.10 21.38 -8.25
N CYS A 155 -3.82 20.32 -7.48
CA CYS A 155 -3.36 20.47 -6.11
C CYS A 155 -1.89 20.86 -6.06
N GLN A 156 -1.53 21.62 -5.03
CA GLN A 156 -0.15 21.85 -4.68
C GLN A 156 0.53 20.56 -4.21
N ALA A 157 1.84 20.48 -4.38
CA ALA A 157 2.61 19.27 -4.11
C ALA A 157 2.88 19.06 -2.60
N ASN A 158 3.26 17.82 -2.28
CA ASN A 158 3.76 17.40 -0.96
C ASN A 158 2.73 17.49 0.18
N ILE A 159 1.44 17.36 -0.15
CA ILE A 159 0.38 17.31 0.86
C ILE A 159 0.59 16.07 1.75
N VAL A 160 0.37 16.24 3.05
CA VAL A 160 0.35 15.16 4.04
C VAL A 160 -1.09 14.91 4.45
N PHE A 161 -1.53 13.66 4.35
CA PHE A 161 -2.77 13.19 4.93
C PHE A 161 -2.42 12.45 6.23
N GLN A 162 -2.59 13.14 7.35
CA GLN A 162 -2.31 12.61 8.69
C GLN A 162 -3.55 11.86 9.19
N LEU A 163 -3.48 10.54 9.21
CA LEU A 163 -4.54 9.65 9.67
C LEU A 163 -4.17 9.03 11.02
N ASP A 164 -4.70 9.61 12.09
CA ASP A 164 -4.53 9.10 13.46
C ASP A 164 -5.84 8.52 14.04
N GLY A 165 -6.99 8.91 13.49
CA GLY A 165 -8.30 8.35 13.82
C GLY A 165 -8.69 7.13 12.98
N THR A 166 -9.98 6.80 13.00
CA THR A 166 -10.56 5.71 12.21
C THR A 166 -11.46 6.25 11.11
N ILE A 167 -11.28 5.80 9.87
CA ILE A 167 -12.23 6.01 8.76
C ILE A 167 -12.99 4.70 8.55
N ILE A 168 -14.32 4.75 8.54
CA ILE A 168 -15.19 3.57 8.45
C ILE A 168 -16.03 3.65 7.17
N ALA A 169 -16.08 2.54 6.43
CA ALA A 169 -16.86 2.44 5.20
C ALA A 169 -18.36 2.25 5.50
N PRO A 170 -19.27 2.85 4.70
CA PRO A 170 -20.69 2.64 4.86
C PRO A 170 -21.10 1.20 4.56
N THR A 171 -22.01 0.69 5.38
CA THR A 171 -22.60 -0.66 5.22
C THR A 171 -23.93 -0.65 4.48
N ASN A 172 -24.42 0.52 4.07
CA ASN A 172 -25.65 0.67 3.29
C ASN A 172 -25.32 0.89 1.80
N SER A 173 -25.93 0.10 0.91
CA SER A 173 -25.71 0.17 -0.53
C SER A 173 -26.03 1.54 -1.15
N ASN A 174 -26.98 2.30 -0.58
CA ASN A 174 -27.34 3.63 -1.07
C ASN A 174 -26.19 4.63 -1.00
N ALA A 175 -25.22 4.43 -0.11
CA ALA A 175 -24.06 5.31 0.04
C ALA A 175 -23.02 5.13 -1.09
N TRP A 176 -23.05 4.01 -1.82
CA TRP A 176 -22.00 3.66 -2.78
C TRP A 176 -22.25 4.13 -4.21
N GLY A 177 -23.44 4.65 -4.50
CA GLY A 177 -23.81 5.12 -5.84
C GLY A 177 -23.71 4.02 -6.91
N ARG A 178 -23.68 4.43 -8.18
CA ARG A 178 -23.49 3.52 -9.33
C ARG A 178 -22.09 3.70 -9.89
N GLY A 179 -21.34 2.61 -10.09
CA GLY A 179 -20.08 2.61 -10.85
C GLY A 179 -18.81 3.01 -10.09
N LEU A 180 -18.83 3.07 -8.76
CA LEU A 180 -17.62 3.33 -7.97
C LEU A 180 -16.94 2.01 -7.58
N PHE A 181 -15.80 1.74 -8.20
CA PHE A 181 -14.96 0.58 -7.93
C PHE A 181 -13.98 0.79 -6.75
N GLN A 182 -13.96 2.00 -6.19
CA GLN A 182 -12.94 2.49 -5.27
C GLN A 182 -13.62 3.25 -4.13
N TRP A 183 -13.16 3.05 -2.91
CA TRP A 183 -13.70 3.75 -1.74
C TRP A 183 -12.96 5.08 -1.50
N LEU A 184 -11.69 5.03 -1.08
CA LEU A 184 -10.84 6.20 -0.92
C LEU A 184 -9.88 6.27 -2.11
N ASP A 185 -10.12 7.17 -3.06
CA ASP A 185 -9.34 7.30 -4.30
C ASP A 185 -8.51 8.58 -4.31
N PHE A 186 -7.19 8.44 -4.26
CA PHE A 186 -6.23 9.54 -4.39
C PHE A 186 -5.73 9.59 -5.83
N THR A 187 -6.05 10.65 -6.57
CA THR A 187 -5.87 10.65 -8.03
C THR A 187 -5.05 11.84 -8.51
N LYS A 188 -4.03 11.59 -9.33
CA LYS A 188 -3.18 12.60 -9.99
C LYS A 188 -2.46 13.55 -9.02
N LEU A 189 -1.87 13.01 -7.95
CA LEU A 189 -1.13 13.78 -6.95
C LEU A 189 0.38 13.73 -7.16
N VAL A 190 1.08 14.73 -6.61
CA VAL A 190 2.54 14.80 -6.64
C VAL A 190 3.07 14.97 -5.22
N GLY A 191 3.83 13.99 -4.73
CA GLY A 191 4.45 14.02 -3.41
C GLY A 191 3.52 13.71 -2.23
N ILE A 192 2.33 13.15 -2.48
CA ILE A 192 1.36 12.85 -1.41
C ILE A 192 1.95 11.84 -0.42
N THR A 193 1.80 12.13 0.87
CA THR A 193 2.16 11.22 1.96
C THR A 193 0.92 10.91 2.79
N ILE A 194 0.55 9.64 2.89
CA ILE A 194 -0.43 9.17 3.86
C ILE A 194 0.32 8.54 5.02
N GLN A 195 0.14 9.09 6.21
CA GLN A 195 0.88 8.68 7.41
C GLN A 195 0.00 8.75 8.67
N GLY A 196 0.51 8.19 9.76
CA GLY A 196 -0.13 8.20 11.08
C GLY A 196 -0.29 6.79 11.63
N GLU A 197 -0.97 6.65 12.76
CA GLU A 197 -1.21 5.35 13.42
C GLU A 197 -2.68 4.90 13.33
N GLY A 198 -3.49 5.63 12.55
CA GLY A 198 -4.92 5.42 12.42
C GLY A 198 -5.31 4.24 11.53
N THR A 199 -6.63 4.05 11.40
CA THR A 199 -7.22 2.87 10.75
C THR A 199 -8.18 3.25 9.62
N ILE A 200 -8.10 2.52 8.51
CA ILE A 200 -9.11 2.50 7.44
C ILE A 200 -9.85 1.16 7.56
N ASP A 201 -11.11 1.19 8.00
CA ASP A 201 -11.96 0.00 8.12
C ASP A 201 -12.95 -0.08 6.96
N GLY A 202 -12.73 -1.04 6.06
CA GLY A 202 -13.53 -1.26 4.86
C GLY A 202 -14.92 -1.87 5.10
N SER A 203 -15.25 -2.27 6.34
CA SER A 203 -16.53 -2.91 6.68
C SER A 203 -16.88 -4.10 5.76
N GLY A 204 -15.88 -4.87 5.33
CA GLY A 204 -15.99 -5.86 4.24
C GLY A 204 -17.01 -6.98 4.45
N SER A 205 -17.40 -7.28 5.70
CA SER A 205 -18.32 -8.38 6.01
C SER A 205 -19.67 -8.28 5.29
N VAL A 206 -20.17 -7.07 5.03
CA VAL A 206 -21.43 -6.87 4.28
C VAL A 206 -21.28 -7.13 2.77
N TRP A 207 -20.05 -7.19 2.27
CA TRP A 207 -19.72 -7.47 0.87
C TRP A 207 -19.37 -8.94 0.62
N TRP A 208 -19.03 -9.69 1.65
CA TRP A 208 -18.61 -11.09 1.56
C TRP A 208 -19.75 -12.09 1.69
N GLN A 209 -20.99 -11.62 1.89
CA GLN A 209 -22.14 -12.51 2.00
C GLN A 209 -22.35 -13.26 0.67
N ASP A 210 -22.31 -14.60 0.76
CA ASP A 210 -22.44 -15.55 -0.35
C ASP A 210 -23.66 -15.23 -1.22
N TYR A 211 -23.45 -15.04 -2.52
CA TYR A 211 -24.49 -15.31 -3.52
C TYR A 211 -24.04 -16.48 -4.39
N PRO A 212 -24.82 -17.57 -4.47
CA PRO A 212 -24.60 -18.56 -5.51
C PRO A 212 -24.76 -17.87 -6.87
N PHE A 213 -23.72 -18.01 -7.69
CA PHE A 213 -23.70 -17.66 -9.11
C PHE A 213 -25.04 -17.99 -9.79
N GLU A 214 -25.73 -16.96 -10.29
CA GLU A 214 -26.62 -16.97 -11.45
C GLU A 214 -26.82 -15.48 -11.85
N ASP A 215 -25.72 -14.74 -12.03
CA ASP A 215 -25.77 -13.59 -12.94
C ASP A 215 -25.20 -14.13 -14.26
N PRO A 216 -26.06 -14.45 -15.26
CA PRO A 216 -25.57 -14.90 -16.54
C PRO A 216 -24.68 -13.81 -17.11
N ILE A 217 -23.50 -14.22 -17.60
CA ILE A 217 -22.52 -13.40 -18.30
C ILE A 217 -23.29 -12.47 -19.25
N ASP A 218 -23.34 -11.20 -18.87
CA ASP A 218 -23.62 -10.07 -19.72
C ASP A 218 -22.55 -10.08 -20.82
N ASN A 219 -22.83 -10.81 -21.90
CA ASN A 219 -22.72 -10.41 -23.31
C ASN A 219 -22.56 -11.56 -24.34
N GLU A 220 -22.89 -12.83 -24.03
CA GLU A 220 -22.80 -13.94 -25.01
C GLU A 220 -24.15 -14.32 -25.65
N SER A 221 -25.26 -13.68 -25.27
CA SER A 221 -26.58 -13.92 -25.89
C SER A 221 -27.01 -12.85 -26.92
N GLU A 222 -26.16 -11.85 -27.21
CA GLU A 222 -26.46 -10.86 -28.27
C GLU A 222 -26.09 -11.31 -29.70
N PHE A 223 -25.71 -12.58 -29.92
CA PHE A 223 -25.49 -13.07 -31.28
C PHE A 223 -25.80 -14.56 -31.49
N ILE A 224 -27.00 -15.00 -31.10
CA ILE A 224 -27.62 -16.15 -31.78
C ILE A 224 -29.07 -15.77 -32.07
N VAL A 225 -29.35 -15.45 -33.32
CA VAL A 225 -30.72 -15.39 -33.86
C VAL A 225 -30.99 -16.75 -34.53
N PRO A 226 -31.81 -17.63 -33.95
CA PRO A 226 -32.26 -18.81 -34.66
C PRO A 226 -33.30 -18.39 -35.70
N LEU A 227 -33.05 -18.67 -36.99
CA LEU A 227 -34.09 -18.72 -38.00
C LEU A 227 -35.01 -19.90 -37.65
N ASN A 228 -36.06 -19.67 -36.87
CA ASN A 228 -37.39 -20.23 -37.04
C ASN A 228 -38.30 -19.76 -35.91
N ASN A 229 -39.35 -19.04 -36.29
CA ASN A 229 -40.38 -18.50 -35.42
C ASN A 229 -41.04 -19.58 -34.56
N THR A 230 -40.76 -19.56 -33.26
CA THR A 230 -41.70 -20.01 -32.20
C THR A 230 -41.22 -19.48 -30.85
N ALA A 231 -41.25 -18.15 -30.68
CA ALA A 231 -41.03 -17.53 -29.37
C ALA A 231 -42.39 -17.26 -28.71
N GLN A 232 -42.67 -17.96 -27.60
CA GLN A 232 -43.65 -17.46 -26.62
C GLN A 232 -43.17 -16.09 -26.15
N GLN A 233 -44.04 -15.08 -26.28
CA GLN A 233 -43.78 -13.75 -25.73
C GLN A 233 -43.65 -13.87 -24.21
N HIS A 234 -42.42 -13.85 -23.70
CA HIS A 234 -42.21 -13.51 -22.31
C HIS A 234 -42.58 -12.03 -22.14
N PRO A 235 -43.32 -11.66 -21.08
CA PRO A 235 -43.63 -10.27 -20.81
C PRO A 235 -42.33 -9.47 -20.62
N PRO A 236 -42.32 -8.16 -20.92
CA PRO A 236 -41.14 -7.35 -20.72
C PRO A 236 -40.67 -7.48 -19.27
N MET A 237 -39.39 -7.82 -19.10
CA MET A 237 -38.73 -7.84 -17.80
C MET A 237 -39.09 -6.56 -17.05
N PRO A 238 -39.71 -6.64 -15.86
CA PRO A 238 -39.87 -5.44 -15.06
C PRO A 238 -38.46 -4.94 -14.75
N VAL A 239 -38.23 -3.65 -14.99
CA VAL A 239 -37.07 -2.94 -14.44
C VAL A 239 -37.09 -3.24 -12.95
N ARG A 240 -36.22 -4.13 -12.48
CA ARG A 240 -36.04 -4.43 -11.07
C ARG A 240 -35.45 -3.19 -10.42
N SER A 241 -36.35 -2.28 -10.04
CA SER A 241 -36.16 -1.37 -8.93
C SER A 241 -36.16 -2.20 -7.64
N GLU A 242 -35.15 -3.05 -7.44
CA GLU A 242 -34.89 -3.65 -6.13
C GLU A 242 -34.06 -2.67 -5.29
N LEU A 243 -34.72 -1.56 -4.95
CA LEU A 243 -34.37 -0.78 -3.77
C LEU A 243 -34.71 -1.61 -2.52
N SER A 244 -33.81 -2.49 -2.08
CA SER A 244 -33.78 -2.97 -0.69
C SER A 244 -32.45 -3.64 -0.34
N GLY A 245 -31.57 -2.91 0.32
CA GLY A 245 -30.62 -3.45 1.31
C GLY A 245 -29.43 -4.30 0.83
N LYS A 246 -29.33 -4.69 -0.44
CA LYS A 246 -28.22 -5.51 -0.94
C LYS A 246 -27.04 -4.67 -1.45
N MET A 247 -25.82 -5.05 -1.07
CA MET A 247 -24.59 -4.42 -1.57
C MET A 247 -24.39 -4.70 -3.07
N PRO A 248 -23.78 -3.77 -3.84
CA PRO A 248 -23.42 -4.02 -5.24
C PRO A 248 -22.57 -5.29 -5.41
N SER A 249 -22.70 -5.99 -6.54
CA SER A 249 -21.91 -7.20 -6.85
C SER A 249 -20.41 -6.91 -7.01
N ILE A 250 -20.09 -5.69 -7.43
CA ILE A 250 -18.74 -5.20 -7.61
C ILE A 250 -18.21 -4.67 -6.28
N LYS A 251 -17.23 -5.36 -5.71
CA LYS A 251 -16.60 -5.00 -4.44
C LYS A 251 -15.55 -3.91 -4.64
N PRO A 252 -15.55 -2.84 -3.84
CA PRO A 252 -14.58 -1.76 -3.99
C PRO A 252 -13.23 -2.09 -3.35
N THR A 253 -12.16 -1.49 -3.88
CA THR A 253 -10.87 -1.41 -3.16
C THR A 253 -10.95 -0.34 -2.07
N ALA A 254 -10.36 -0.61 -0.90
CA ALA A 254 -10.43 0.32 0.23
C ALA A 254 -9.65 1.62 -0.02
N LEU A 255 -8.36 1.52 -0.38
CA LEU A 255 -7.51 2.66 -0.69
C LEU A 255 -6.85 2.50 -2.05
N ARG A 256 -6.98 3.49 -2.93
CA ARG A 256 -6.34 3.49 -4.25
C ARG A 256 -5.59 4.79 -4.52
N PHE A 257 -4.44 4.65 -5.17
CA PHE A 257 -3.74 5.73 -5.83
C PHE A 257 -3.78 5.55 -7.34
N TYR A 258 -4.10 6.61 -8.06
CA TYR A 258 -4.12 6.61 -9.52
C TYR A 258 -3.30 7.75 -10.10
N GLY A 259 -2.47 7.46 -11.10
CA GLY A 259 -1.80 8.51 -11.88
C GLY A 259 -0.91 9.44 -11.05
N SER A 260 -0.42 8.98 -9.90
CA SER A 260 0.27 9.82 -8.90
C SER A 260 1.79 9.58 -8.91
N PHE A 261 2.55 10.60 -8.51
CA PHE A 261 4.01 10.61 -8.52
C PHE A 261 4.54 10.83 -7.10
N ASN A 262 5.57 10.09 -6.71
CA ASN A 262 6.20 10.18 -5.38
C ASN A 262 5.17 9.99 -4.25
N VAL A 263 4.50 8.84 -4.23
CA VAL A 263 3.52 8.48 -3.20
C VAL A 263 4.23 7.78 -2.04
N THR A 264 3.95 8.22 -0.82
CA THR A 264 4.38 7.52 0.41
C THR A 264 3.17 7.08 1.22
N VAL A 265 3.15 5.82 1.66
CA VAL A 265 2.15 5.28 2.60
C VAL A 265 2.88 4.63 3.78
N THR A 266 2.60 5.08 5.00
CA THR A 266 3.29 4.56 6.19
C THR A 266 2.46 4.61 7.46
N GLY A 267 2.74 3.72 8.42
CA GLY A 267 2.18 3.70 9.78
C GLY A 267 0.73 3.21 9.90
N ILE A 268 -0.09 3.47 8.88
CA ILE A 268 -1.53 3.22 8.96
C ILE A 268 -1.88 1.74 8.92
N THR A 269 -3.07 1.41 9.44
CA THR A 269 -3.71 0.10 9.30
C THR A 269 -4.86 0.16 8.31
N ILE A 270 -4.95 -0.80 7.39
CA ILE A 270 -6.13 -1.01 6.54
C ILE A 270 -6.73 -2.37 6.88
N GLN A 271 -7.99 -2.40 7.30
CA GLN A 271 -8.65 -3.65 7.70
C GLN A 271 -9.99 -3.85 7.00
N ASN A 272 -10.42 -5.12 6.96
CA ASN A 272 -11.71 -5.54 6.47
C ASN A 272 -12.04 -4.96 5.08
N SER A 273 -11.07 -4.91 4.16
CA SER A 273 -11.34 -4.38 2.83
C SER A 273 -12.38 -5.24 2.11
N PRO A 274 -13.39 -4.67 1.42
CA PRO A 274 -14.33 -5.45 0.62
C PRO A 274 -13.64 -6.32 -0.44
N GLN A 275 -12.58 -5.80 -1.06
CA GLN A 275 -11.73 -6.50 -2.02
C GLN A 275 -10.25 -6.21 -1.68
N CYS A 276 -9.54 -5.43 -2.50
CA CYS A 276 -8.13 -5.12 -2.25
C CYS A 276 -7.97 -4.04 -1.16
N HIS A 277 -6.98 -4.16 -0.27
CA HIS A 277 -6.71 -3.14 0.76
C HIS A 277 -6.08 -1.89 0.16
N LEU A 278 -5.00 -2.06 -0.61
CA LEU A 278 -4.24 -0.95 -1.19
C LEU A 278 -3.90 -1.21 -2.66
N LYS A 279 -4.30 -0.31 -3.55
CA LYS A 279 -3.99 -0.38 -4.98
C LYS A 279 -3.19 0.82 -5.46
N PHE A 280 -2.14 0.58 -6.24
CA PHE A 280 -1.45 1.60 -7.03
C PHE A 280 -1.67 1.32 -8.51
N ASP A 281 -2.19 2.31 -9.22
CA ASP A 281 -2.49 2.21 -10.65
C ASP A 281 -1.87 3.40 -11.40
N ASN A 282 -1.02 3.14 -12.38
CA ASN A 282 -0.33 4.18 -13.15
C ASN A 282 0.47 5.17 -12.27
N CYS A 283 1.13 4.68 -11.22
CA CYS A 283 1.92 5.50 -10.29
C CYS A 283 3.43 5.35 -10.53
N ILE A 284 4.21 6.39 -10.23
CA ILE A 284 5.68 6.37 -10.35
C ILE A 284 6.31 6.88 -9.06
N GLY A 285 7.29 6.13 -8.52
CA GLY A 285 7.93 6.48 -7.26
C GLY A 285 6.98 6.22 -6.11
N VAL A 286 6.82 4.96 -5.73
CA VAL A 286 5.93 4.56 -4.62
C VAL A 286 6.78 3.99 -3.51
N VAL A 287 6.58 4.46 -2.27
CA VAL A 287 7.20 3.89 -1.08
C VAL A 287 6.11 3.51 -0.09
N VAL A 288 6.12 2.25 0.34
CA VAL A 288 5.21 1.73 1.35
C VAL A 288 6.03 1.07 2.45
N HIS A 289 5.87 1.53 3.68
CA HIS A 289 6.58 0.94 4.81
C HIS A 289 5.86 1.11 6.14
N ASP A 290 6.10 0.19 7.08
CA ASP A 290 5.55 0.23 8.43
C ASP A 290 4.01 0.32 8.46
N MET A 291 3.33 -0.21 7.44
CA MET A 291 1.88 -0.31 7.40
C MET A 291 1.40 -1.72 7.78
N ARG A 292 0.11 -1.87 8.08
CA ARG A 292 -0.51 -3.18 8.31
C ARG A 292 -1.78 -3.36 7.49
N THR A 293 -2.00 -4.57 6.98
CA THR A 293 -3.31 -5.00 6.45
C THR A 293 -3.86 -6.18 7.24
N SER A 294 -5.18 -6.22 7.47
CA SER A 294 -5.82 -7.34 8.15
C SER A 294 -7.26 -7.60 7.68
N SER A 295 -7.55 -8.84 7.28
CA SER A 295 -8.92 -9.35 7.10
C SER A 295 -9.07 -10.74 7.73
N PRO A 296 -10.32 -11.18 8.06
CA PRO A 296 -10.60 -12.56 8.43
C PRO A 296 -10.08 -13.57 7.40
N GLY A 297 -9.62 -14.74 7.83
CA GLY A 297 -9.00 -15.73 6.92
C GLY A 297 -9.93 -16.29 5.85
N ASP A 298 -11.24 -16.24 6.10
CA ASP A 298 -12.33 -16.64 5.22
C ASP A 298 -12.84 -15.50 4.32
N SER A 299 -12.26 -14.29 4.41
CA SER A 299 -12.67 -13.19 3.53
C SER A 299 -12.28 -13.50 2.07
N PRO A 300 -13.23 -13.42 1.12
CA PRO A 300 -12.98 -13.70 -0.29
C PRO A 300 -12.21 -12.56 -0.95
N ASN A 301 -11.15 -12.92 -1.68
CA ASN A 301 -10.41 -12.05 -2.60
C ASN A 301 -9.90 -10.74 -1.99
N THR A 302 -9.48 -10.79 -0.71
CA THR A 302 -8.93 -9.62 -0.04
C THR A 302 -7.45 -9.45 -0.29
N ASP A 303 -7.07 -9.00 -1.48
CA ASP A 303 -5.66 -8.73 -1.81
C ASP A 303 -5.07 -7.69 -0.85
N GLY A 304 -3.81 -7.87 -0.43
CA GLY A 304 -3.10 -6.89 0.41
C GLY A 304 -2.75 -5.64 -0.38
N ILE A 305 -1.70 -5.72 -1.20
CA ILE A 305 -1.24 -4.61 -2.06
C ILE A 305 -1.27 -5.05 -3.52
N HIS A 306 -1.98 -4.31 -4.36
CA HIS A 306 -2.08 -4.55 -5.80
C HIS A 306 -1.34 -3.47 -6.59
N LEU A 307 -0.40 -3.87 -7.44
CA LEU A 307 0.37 -2.97 -8.30
C LEU A 307 -0.05 -3.16 -9.75
N GLN A 308 -0.55 -2.09 -10.37
CA GLN A 308 -0.97 -2.05 -11.76
C GLN A 308 -0.28 -0.88 -12.46
N ASN A 309 0.32 -1.13 -13.63
CA ASN A 309 0.91 -0.09 -14.49
C ASN A 309 1.85 0.89 -13.76
N SER A 310 2.48 0.47 -12.67
CA SER A 310 3.26 1.34 -11.78
C SER A 310 4.75 1.03 -11.85
N LYS A 311 5.59 2.03 -11.60
CA LYS A 311 7.06 1.95 -11.73
C LYS A 311 7.76 2.52 -10.49
N ASP A 312 8.95 2.00 -10.19
CA ASP A 312 9.81 2.47 -9.10
C ASP A 312 9.08 2.37 -7.75
N VAL A 313 8.67 1.15 -7.43
CA VAL A 313 7.90 0.81 -6.22
C VAL A 313 8.79 0.08 -5.22
N LEU A 314 8.83 0.58 -3.98
CA LEU A 314 9.52 -0.01 -2.84
C LEU A 314 8.51 -0.30 -1.73
N ILE A 315 8.41 -1.57 -1.33
CA ILE A 315 7.56 -2.02 -0.22
C ILE A 315 8.44 -2.77 0.77
N HIS A 316 8.49 -2.35 2.03
CA HIS A 316 9.24 -3.03 3.09
C HIS A 316 8.58 -2.86 4.46
N SER A 317 9.07 -3.60 5.46
CA SER A 317 8.64 -3.44 6.87
C SER A 317 7.12 -3.43 7.09
N THR A 318 6.37 -4.20 6.31
CA THR A 318 4.90 -4.14 6.28
C THR A 318 4.32 -5.51 6.66
N ASP A 319 3.28 -5.50 7.50
CA ASP A 319 2.57 -6.70 7.93
C ASP A 319 1.31 -6.93 7.08
N LEU A 320 1.27 -8.03 6.33
CA LEU A 320 0.13 -8.36 5.46
C LEU A 320 -0.60 -9.62 5.95
N ALA A 321 -1.76 -9.43 6.59
CA ALA A 321 -2.69 -10.51 6.94
C ALA A 321 -3.93 -10.42 6.04
N CYS A 322 -4.02 -11.30 5.04
CA CYS A 322 -5.06 -11.24 4.01
C CYS A 322 -5.84 -12.56 3.95
N GLY A 323 -7.16 -12.49 3.76
CA GLY A 323 -7.98 -13.65 3.43
C GLY A 323 -7.76 -14.06 1.97
N ASN A 324 -7.81 -15.37 1.71
CA ASN A 324 -7.61 -15.94 0.38
C ASN A 324 -8.59 -17.10 0.13
N TYR A 325 -9.85 -16.92 0.53
CA TYR A 325 -10.89 -17.88 0.16
C TYR A 325 -11.27 -17.65 -1.31
N ILE A 326 -10.54 -18.34 -2.20
CA ILE A 326 -10.91 -18.51 -3.60
C ILE A 326 -11.83 -19.72 -3.66
N ARG A 327 -13.08 -19.53 -4.10
CA ARG A 327 -13.99 -20.64 -4.39
C ARG A 327 -13.95 -20.96 -5.89
#